data_AF-A0A7J8IN05-F1
#
_entry.id   AF-A0A7J8IN05-F1
#
_cell.length_a   1.000
_cell.length_b   1.000
_cell.length_c   1.000
_cell.angle_alpha   90.00
_cell.angle_beta   90.00
_cell.angle_gamma   90.00
#
_symmetry.space_group_name_H-M   'P 1'
#
loop_
_entity.id
_entity.type
_entity.pdbx_description
1 polymer ?
#
loop_
_entity_poly.entity_id
_entity_poly.type
_entity_poly.pdbx_seq_one_letter_code
_entity_poly.pdbx_strand_id
1 'polypeptide(L)'
;MRCHRLALSLGLGLLVGTIFCALWVYVENWLPFSYVPYYLPCPEIFNMKLQYQGEKPFRPVARSQYPQPKLLEQRPTELLTLTPWLAPIVSEGTFDPELLQDMYQPLNLTIGVTAFAVGR
;
A
#
# COMPACT_ATOMS: atom_id res chain seq x y z
N MET A 1 49.69 -38.49 -10.83
CA MET A 1 48.48 -38.76 -10.01
C MET A 1 48.04 -37.62 -9.07
N ARG A 2 48.95 -36.72 -8.63
CA ARG A 2 48.65 -35.62 -7.68
C ARG A 2 47.78 -34.49 -8.29
N CYS A 3 48.04 -34.09 -9.54
CA CYS A 3 47.25 -33.05 -10.22
C CYS A 3 45.79 -33.45 -10.49
N HIS A 4 45.52 -34.73 -10.78
CA HIS A 4 44.15 -35.20 -11.01
C HIS A 4 43.29 -35.13 -9.75
N ARG A 5 43.88 -35.44 -8.59
CA ARG A 5 43.21 -35.30 -7.28
C ARG A 5 42.94 -33.84 -6.93
N LEU A 6 43.86 -32.94 -7.26
CA LEU A 6 43.70 -31.49 -7.05
C LEU A 6 42.64 -30.88 -8.00
N ALA A 7 42.60 -31.32 -9.26
CA ALA A 7 41.58 -30.90 -10.22
C ALA A 7 40.18 -31.37 -9.80
N LEU A 8 40.06 -32.62 -9.30
CA LEU A 8 38.81 -33.14 -8.76
C LEU A 8 38.35 -32.37 -7.51
N SER A 9 39.25 -32.04 -6.58
CA SER A 9 38.89 -31.26 -5.38
C SER A 9 38.45 -29.84 -5.72
N LEU A 10 39.10 -29.20 -6.71
CA LEU A 10 38.72 -27.89 -7.21
C LEU A 10 37.34 -27.92 -7.88
N GLY A 11 37.09 -28.94 -8.72
CA GLY A 11 35.79 -29.13 -9.35
C GLY A 11 34.66 -29.32 -8.34
N LEU A 12 34.89 -30.12 -7.29
CA LEU A 12 33.93 -30.34 -6.20
C LEU A 12 33.69 -29.06 -5.39
N GLY A 13 34.73 -28.29 -5.08
CA GLY A 13 34.60 -27.02 -4.38
C GLY A 13 33.77 -26.00 -5.16
N LEU A 14 33.98 -25.90 -6.47
CA LEU A 14 33.19 -25.03 -7.34
C LEU A 14 31.72 -25.45 -7.39
N LEU A 15 31.45 -26.76 -7.47
CA LEU A 15 30.09 -27.31 -7.45
C LEU A 15 29.35 -27.02 -6.14
N VAL A 16 30.02 -27.19 -5.00
CA VAL A 16 29.44 -26.89 -3.69
C VAL A 16 29.18 -25.40 -3.55
N GLY A 17 30.09 -24.55 -4.04
CA GLY A 17 29.92 -23.10 -4.03
C GLY A 17 28.71 -22.64 -4.87
N THR A 18 28.53 -23.18 -6.09
CA THR A 18 27.37 -22.83 -6.93
C THR A 18 26.05 -23.30 -6.33
N ILE A 19 26.02 -24.49 -5.73
CA ILE A 19 24.84 -25.00 -5.02
C ILE A 19 24.51 -24.11 -3.82
N PHE A 20 25.50 -23.71 -3.04
CA PHE A 20 25.30 -22.84 -1.89
C PHE A 20 24.79 -21.44 -2.30
N CYS A 21 25.37 -20.85 -3.34
CA CYS A 21 24.89 -19.58 -3.89
C CYS A 21 23.46 -19.68 -4.42
N ALA A 22 23.11 -20.76 -5.14
CA ALA A 22 21.77 -20.98 -5.63
C ALA A 22 20.76 -21.17 -4.49
N LEU A 23 21.14 -21.89 -3.43
CA LEU A 23 20.34 -22.03 -2.22
C LEU A 23 20.16 -20.70 -1.50
N TRP A 24 21.19 -19.86 -1.41
CA TRP A 24 21.09 -18.53 -0.80
C TRP A 24 20.10 -17.64 -1.56
N VAL A 25 20.22 -17.55 -2.88
CA VAL A 25 19.29 -16.79 -3.73
C VAL A 25 17.87 -17.35 -3.63
N TYR A 26 17.72 -18.67 -3.57
CA TYR A 26 16.43 -19.32 -3.35
C TYR A 26 15.84 -18.94 -1.99
N VAL A 27 16.62 -18.97 -0.91
CA VAL A 27 16.19 -18.59 0.43
C VAL A 27 15.78 -17.12 0.48
N GLU A 28 16.56 -16.19 -0.09
CA GLU A 28 16.19 -14.77 -0.18
C GLU A 28 14.88 -14.57 -0.97
N ASN A 29 14.68 -15.33 -2.06
CA ASN A 29 13.49 -15.22 -2.90
C ASN A 29 12.26 -15.98 -2.34
N TRP A 30 12.46 -16.93 -1.41
CA TRP A 30 11.41 -17.67 -0.68
C TRP A 30 11.01 -17.03 0.65
N LEU A 31 11.82 -16.13 1.18
CA LEU A 31 11.52 -15.33 2.37
C LEU A 31 10.60 -14.10 2.19
N PRO A 32 10.00 -13.74 1.03
CA PRO A 32 8.77 -12.97 1.08
C PRO A 32 7.68 -13.96 1.51
N PHE A 33 7.77 -14.42 2.76
CA PHE A 33 6.65 -14.94 3.49
C PHE A 33 5.53 -13.96 3.22
N SER A 34 4.51 -14.44 2.51
CA SER A 34 3.23 -13.78 2.32
C SER A 34 2.67 -13.50 3.71
N TYR A 35 3.12 -12.41 4.32
CA TYR A 35 2.51 -11.82 5.48
C TYR A 35 1.23 -11.20 4.95
N VAL A 36 0.21 -12.04 4.78
CA VAL A 36 -1.16 -11.58 4.64
C VAL A 36 -1.44 -10.97 6.01
N PRO A 37 -1.49 -9.63 6.13
CA PRO A 37 -1.75 -9.04 7.43
C PRO A 37 -3.16 -9.47 7.80
N TYR A 38 -3.31 -10.19 8.91
CA TYR A 38 -4.63 -10.45 9.46
C TYR A 38 -5.21 -9.12 9.90
N TYR A 39 -6.02 -8.50 9.04
CA TYR A 39 -6.73 -7.28 9.38
C TYR A 39 -7.70 -7.57 10.51
N LEU A 40 -7.56 -6.83 11.59
CA LEU A 40 -8.59 -6.83 12.62
C LEU A 40 -9.90 -6.37 11.98
N PRO A 41 -11.01 -7.10 12.21
CA PRO A 41 -12.32 -6.63 11.77
C PRO A 41 -12.56 -5.24 12.36
N CYS A 42 -12.91 -4.27 11.50
CA CYS A 42 -13.20 -2.91 11.93
C CYS A 42 -14.35 -2.95 12.95
N PRO A 43 -14.16 -2.44 14.18
CA PRO A 43 -15.21 -2.42 15.19
C PRO A 43 -16.45 -1.68 14.68
N GLU A 44 -17.64 -2.16 15.06
CA GLU A 44 -18.91 -1.63 14.55
C GLU A 44 -19.14 -0.16 14.90
N ILE A 45 -18.54 0.32 16.00
CA ILE A 45 -18.55 1.73 16.43
C ILE A 45 -17.88 2.64 15.39
N PHE A 46 -16.86 2.14 14.68
CA PHE A 46 -16.19 2.87 13.60
C PHE A 46 -16.79 2.57 12.22
N ASN A 47 -17.77 1.68 12.15
CA ASN A 47 -18.44 1.33 10.92
C ASN A 47 -19.44 2.44 10.55
N MET A 48 -18.92 3.53 10.00
CA MET A 48 -19.74 4.59 9.44
C MET A 48 -20.30 4.10 8.09
N LYS A 49 -21.47 3.47 8.12
CA LYS A 49 -22.23 3.19 6.91
C LYS A 49 -22.78 4.50 6.36
N LEU A 50 -22.17 4.99 5.29
CA LEU A 50 -22.74 6.06 4.48
C LEU A 50 -24.07 5.52 3.91
N GLN A 51 -25.19 5.91 4.51
CA GLN A 51 -26.54 5.65 4.01
C GLN A 51 -26.71 6.47 2.74
N TYR A 52 -26.26 5.93 1.61
CA TYR A 52 -26.51 6.50 0.30
C TYR A 52 -28.01 6.35 0.02
N GLN A 53 -28.79 7.41 0.20
CA GLN A 53 -30.18 7.44 -0.25
C GLN A 53 -30.19 7.37 -1.77
N GLY A 54 -30.37 6.16 -2.31
CA GLY A 54 -30.36 5.83 -3.74
C GLY A 54 -31.55 6.36 -4.54
N GLU A 55 -32.08 7.54 -4.21
CA GLU A 55 -33.25 8.10 -4.90
C GLU A 55 -32.90 8.98 -6.09
N LYS A 56 -31.62 9.31 -6.31
CA LYS A 56 -31.16 9.98 -7.52
C LYS A 56 -30.09 9.12 -8.18
N PRO A 57 -30.21 8.78 -9.48
CA PRO A 57 -29.10 8.15 -10.20
C PRO A 57 -27.87 9.02 -9.96
N PHE A 58 -26.71 8.39 -9.76
CA PHE A 58 -25.40 9.06 -9.69
C PHE A 58 -25.43 10.21 -10.70
N ARG A 59 -25.64 11.45 -10.21
CA ARG A 59 -25.36 12.60 -11.04
C ARG A 59 -23.87 12.48 -11.19
N PRO A 60 -23.33 12.21 -12.39
CA PRO A 60 -21.89 12.22 -12.57
C PRO A 60 -21.43 13.53 -11.94
N VAL A 61 -20.60 13.47 -10.90
CA VAL A 61 -20.06 14.63 -10.17
C VAL A 61 -19.91 15.74 -11.18
N ALA A 62 -20.76 16.78 -11.06
CA ALA A 62 -21.27 17.59 -12.17
C ALA A 62 -20.20 17.95 -13.20
N ARG A 63 -19.90 17.03 -14.15
CA ARG A 63 -18.68 17.01 -14.97
C ARG A 63 -17.56 17.87 -14.38
N SER A 64 -17.16 17.60 -13.13
CA SER A 64 -16.15 18.39 -12.44
C SER A 64 -14.91 18.41 -13.33
N GLN A 65 -14.48 19.59 -13.75
CA GLN A 65 -13.30 19.76 -14.59
C GLN A 65 -12.06 19.61 -13.70
N TYR A 66 -11.84 18.40 -13.17
CA TYR A 66 -10.61 18.11 -12.45
C TYR A 66 -9.53 17.67 -13.43
N PRO A 67 -8.25 18.00 -13.17
CA PRO A 67 -7.14 17.53 -13.97
C PRO A 67 -7.14 16.00 -14.05
N GLN A 68 -6.96 15.45 -15.24
CA GLN A 68 -6.88 14.00 -15.41
C GLN A 68 -5.73 13.44 -14.56
N PRO A 69 -5.96 12.38 -13.74
CA PRO A 69 -4.91 11.72 -12.99
C PRO A 69 -3.85 11.17 -13.94
N LYS A 70 -2.60 11.53 -13.70
CA LYS A 70 -1.48 11.06 -14.51
C LYS A 70 -0.93 9.77 -13.90
N LEU A 71 -1.25 8.64 -14.52
CA LEU A 71 -0.86 7.31 -14.00
C LEU A 71 0.65 7.07 -14.10
N LEU A 72 1.26 7.53 -15.20
CA LEU A 72 2.68 7.28 -15.50
C LEU A 72 3.61 8.38 -14.98
N GLU A 73 3.07 9.56 -14.66
CA GLU A 73 3.81 10.55 -13.90
C GLU A 73 3.61 10.25 -12.41
N GLN A 74 4.39 9.30 -11.88
CA GLN A 74 4.64 9.31 -10.45
C GLN A 74 5.34 10.63 -10.14
N ARG A 75 4.61 11.59 -9.55
CA ARG A 75 5.26 12.73 -8.90
C ARG A 75 6.28 12.12 -7.93
N PRO A 76 7.57 12.51 -8.00
CA PRO A 76 8.55 12.11 -7.01
C PRO A 76 8.07 12.60 -5.66
N THR A 77 7.34 11.74 -4.95
CA THR A 77 6.84 12.06 -3.63
C THR A 77 7.86 11.41 -2.73
N GLU A 78 8.62 12.23 -2.01
CA GLU A 78 9.58 11.74 -1.00
C GLU A 78 8.85 10.92 0.09
N LEU A 79 7.52 11.04 0.16
CA LEU A 79 6.65 10.41 1.13
C LEU A 79 5.88 9.22 0.52
N LEU A 80 5.70 8.18 1.34
CA LEU A 80 4.83 7.03 1.04
C LEU A 80 3.37 7.50 0.93
N THR A 81 2.68 7.12 -0.16
CA THR A 81 1.26 7.46 -0.39
C THR A 81 0.29 6.37 0.04
N LEU A 82 0.78 5.14 0.20
CA LEU A 82 0.00 3.97 0.62
C LEU A 82 0.74 3.20 1.71
N THR A 83 -0.04 2.65 2.63
CA THR A 83 0.43 1.66 3.61
C THR A 83 0.49 0.26 2.97
N PRO A 84 1.26 -0.69 3.55
CA PRO A 84 1.28 -2.09 3.06
C PRO A 84 -0.09 -2.77 3.02
N TRP A 85 -1.06 -2.25 3.77
CA TRP A 85 -2.45 -2.75 3.79
C TRP A 85 -3.41 -1.93 2.94
N LEU A 86 -2.89 -1.18 1.96
CA LEU A 86 -3.66 -0.43 0.97
C LEU A 86 -4.52 0.71 1.53
N ALA A 87 -4.27 1.17 2.77
CA ALA A 87 -4.87 2.42 3.25
C ALA A 87 -4.09 3.63 2.70
N PRO A 88 -4.78 4.66 2.17
CA PRO A 88 -4.17 5.90 1.69
C PRO A 88 -3.59 6.74 2.83
N ILE A 89 -2.38 7.26 2.62
CA ILE A 89 -1.73 8.24 3.49
C ILE A 89 -2.08 9.62 2.93
N VAL A 90 -2.84 10.40 3.69
CA VAL A 90 -3.30 11.72 3.26
C VAL A 90 -2.20 12.75 3.48
N SER A 91 -1.62 13.22 2.39
CA SER A 91 -0.63 14.31 2.38
C SER A 91 -0.94 15.33 1.28
N GLU A 92 -0.23 16.45 1.30
CA GLU A 92 -0.34 17.49 0.27
C GLU A 92 -0.21 16.88 -1.14
N GLY A 93 -1.15 17.18 -2.03
CA GLY A 93 -1.13 16.71 -3.42
C GLY A 93 -1.59 15.25 -3.64
N THR A 94 -1.99 14.51 -2.60
CA THR A 94 -2.56 13.15 -2.72
C THR A 94 -4.06 13.10 -2.93
N PHE A 95 -4.75 14.23 -2.73
CA PHE A 95 -6.20 14.36 -2.88
C PHE A 95 -6.57 15.68 -3.55
N ASP A 96 -7.78 15.72 -4.11
CA ASP A 96 -8.41 16.92 -4.65
C ASP A 96 -9.55 17.34 -3.71
N PRO A 97 -9.44 18.48 -3.01
CA PRO A 97 -10.43 18.91 -2.03
C PRO A 97 -11.79 19.25 -2.65
N GLU A 98 -11.82 19.78 -3.88
CA GLU A 98 -13.06 20.15 -4.57
C GLU A 98 -13.85 18.89 -4.91
N LEU A 99 -13.16 17.87 -5.43
CA LEU A 99 -13.76 16.57 -5.74
C LEU A 99 -14.30 15.88 -4.48
N LEU A 100 -13.56 15.89 -3.37
CA LEU A 100 -14.03 15.32 -2.11
C LEU A 100 -15.26 16.09 -1.58
N GLN A 101 -15.24 17.42 -1.66
CA GLN A 101 -16.35 18.25 -1.25
C GLN A 101 -17.61 17.92 -2.05
N ASP A 102 -17.52 17.82 -3.38
CA ASP A 102 -18.65 17.49 -4.24
C ASP A 102 -19.22 16.09 -3.97
N MET A 103 -18.36 15.13 -3.61
CA MET A 103 -18.77 13.76 -3.28
C MET A 103 -19.48 13.68 -1.92
N TYR A 104 -19.00 14.41 -0.92
CA TYR A 104 -19.49 14.28 0.46
C TYR A 104 -20.55 15.31 0.86
N GLN A 105 -20.63 16.45 0.16
CA GLN A 105 -21.67 17.47 0.40
C GLN A 105 -23.09 16.89 0.36
N PRO A 106 -23.50 16.05 -0.62
CA PRO A 106 -24.87 15.52 -0.67
C PRO A 106 -25.22 14.58 0.49
N LEU A 107 -24.21 14.08 1.23
CA LEU A 107 -24.40 13.14 2.33
C LEU A 107 -24.70 13.84 3.66
N ASN A 108 -24.60 15.18 3.73
CA ASN A 108 -24.85 15.98 4.94
C ASN A 108 -24.11 15.43 6.18
N LEU A 109 -22.82 15.11 6.01
CA LEU A 109 -22.00 14.54 7.08
C LEU A 109 -21.80 15.54 8.23
N THR A 110 -21.90 15.05 9.46
CA THR A 110 -21.56 15.82 10.67
C THR A 110 -20.27 15.27 11.27
N ILE A 111 -19.23 16.10 11.31
CA ILE A 111 -17.92 15.71 11.85
C ILE A 111 -17.84 16.16 13.30
N GLY A 112 -17.90 15.19 14.23
CA GLY A 112 -17.67 15.44 15.64
C GLY A 112 -16.17 15.59 15.93
N VAL A 113 -15.77 16.69 16.56
CA VAL A 113 -14.40 16.89 17.02
C VAL A 113 -14.39 16.82 18.54
N THR A 114 -13.64 15.87 19.09
CA THR A 114 -13.43 15.75 20.54
C THR A 114 -12.02 16.23 20.87
N ALA A 115 -11.91 17.27 21.69
CA ALA A 115 -10.64 17.79 22.17
C ALA A 115 -10.63 17.79 23.71
N PHE A 116 -9.55 17.29 24.29
CA PHE A 116 -9.35 17.28 25.74
C PHE A 116 -8.37 18.40 26.13
N ALA A 117 -8.79 19.26 27.05
CA ALA A 117 -7.95 20.29 27.65
C ALA A 117 -7.73 19.93 29.13
N VAL A 118 -6.68 19.16 29.39
CA VAL A 118 -6.24 18.80 30.75
C VAL A 118 -5.23 19.87 31.22
N GLY A 119 -5.22 20.19 32.52
CA GLY A 119 -4.38 21.25 33.11
C GLY A 119 -2.88 21.12 32.84
N ARG A 120 -2.09 22.11 33.30
CA ARG A 120 -0.63 22.07 33.24
C ARG A 120 -0.03 21.21 34.35
#